data_AF-A0A497NPT7-F1
#
_entry.id   AF-A0A497NPT7-F1
#
_cell.length_a   1.000
_cell.length_b   1.000
_cell.length_c   1.000
_cell.angle_alpha   90.00
_cell.angle_beta   90.00
_cell.angle_gamma   90.00
#
_symmetry.space_group_name_H-M   'P 1'
#
loop_
_entity.id
_entity.type
_entity.pdbx_description
1 polymer ?
#
loop_
_entity_poly.entity_id
_entity_poly.type
_entity_poly.pdbx_seq_one_letter_code
_entity_poly.pdbx_strand_id
1 'polypeptide(L)'
;MSRVFVLAIDGLEYYLVKDWGLENLMQETYGRYELSYGYYHADEHVPFTPIIWASFVTGLPPEKHNVRSIFTYGRFLDFVRNLSFVKRFRGKRKVLWRLGLRPRLVDKRDLARVTLFDLIKPSVAVDVPAYNEPTEVNLRLGQTLMSKGLEEYVREVWRVYEDRKRRVFESVEGDWRLFMAYFKIADLLGHVYIAKNLKGLRRVYFVLDDLAFELKRRVPEDTVFLIVSDHGMEPQPDGTGNHSSHGFYSLNFETDWKPKDVTDFHKKIIELV
;
A
#
# COMPACT_ATOMS: atom_id res chain seq x y z
N MET A 1 6.85 -15.23 22.70
CA MET A 1 7.60 -14.43 21.70
C MET A 1 6.55 -13.59 21.00
N SER A 2 6.75 -12.28 20.93
CA SER A 2 5.70 -11.36 20.50
C SER A 2 5.42 -11.52 19.01
N ARG A 3 4.14 -11.38 18.64
CA ARG A 3 3.66 -11.40 17.24
C ARG A 3 3.29 -9.99 16.83
N VAL A 4 3.64 -9.59 15.61
CA VAL A 4 3.19 -8.33 15.02
C VAL A 4 2.37 -8.61 13.76
N PHE A 5 1.13 -8.13 13.75
CA PHE A 5 0.28 -8.07 12.57
C PHE A 5 0.23 -6.64 12.04
N VAL A 6 0.56 -6.44 10.76
CA VAL A 6 0.50 -5.15 10.07
C VAL A 6 -0.62 -5.18 9.03
N LEU A 7 -1.70 -4.46 9.30
CA LEU A 7 -2.76 -4.16 8.35
C LEU A 7 -2.40 -2.86 7.60
N ALA A 8 -1.79 -3.01 6.43
CA ALA A 8 -1.47 -1.90 5.54
C ALA A 8 -2.68 -1.57 4.66
N ILE A 9 -3.22 -0.35 4.77
CA ILE A 9 -4.38 0.09 3.98
C ILE A 9 -3.96 1.32 3.18
N ASP A 10 -3.87 1.20 1.86
CA ASP A 10 -3.47 2.29 0.98
C ASP A 10 -4.52 3.41 0.95
N GLY A 11 -4.08 4.66 1.06
CA GLY A 11 -4.94 5.83 0.95
C GLY A 11 -6.03 5.95 2.03
N LEU A 12 -5.83 5.35 3.22
CA LEU A 12 -6.74 5.50 4.35
C LEU A 12 -6.60 6.89 4.99
N GLU A 13 -7.62 7.72 4.78
CA GLU A 13 -7.63 9.12 5.23
C GLU A 13 -8.04 9.24 6.71
N TYR A 14 -7.13 9.78 7.53
CA TYR A 14 -7.29 9.97 8.97
C TYR A 14 -8.58 10.72 9.33
N TYR A 15 -8.90 11.81 8.63
CA TYR A 15 -10.09 12.59 8.96
C TYR A 15 -11.38 11.82 8.68
N LEU A 16 -11.44 11.04 7.60
CA LEU A 16 -12.59 10.19 7.30
C LEU A 16 -12.77 9.08 8.34
N VAL A 17 -11.66 8.48 8.80
CA VAL A 17 -11.68 7.47 9.88
C VAL A 17 -12.30 8.05 11.16
N LYS A 18 -11.85 9.25 11.55
CA LYS A 18 -12.33 9.94 12.74
C LYS A 18 -13.79 10.40 12.62
N ASP A 19 -14.11 11.08 11.52
CA ASP A 19 -15.43 11.69 11.31
C ASP A 19 -16.54 10.66 11.15
N TRP A 20 -16.22 9.44 10.69
CA TRP A 20 -17.17 8.35 10.56
C TRP A 20 -17.22 7.41 11.77
N GLY A 21 -16.40 7.63 12.79
CA GLY A 21 -16.42 6.85 14.03
C GLY A 21 -16.02 5.38 13.82
N LEU A 22 -14.96 5.14 13.06
CA LEU A 22 -14.48 3.79 12.74
C LEU A 22 -13.62 3.23 13.87
N GLU A 23 -14.27 2.76 14.93
CA GLU A 23 -13.65 2.34 16.19
C GLU A 23 -12.67 1.16 16.04
N ASN A 24 -12.85 0.28 15.06
CA ASN A 24 -11.93 -0.84 14.88
C ASN A 24 -10.62 -0.42 14.22
N LEU A 25 -10.67 0.63 13.38
CA LEU A 25 -9.50 1.31 12.84
C LEU A 25 -8.86 2.26 13.87
N MET A 26 -9.65 2.87 14.76
CA MET A 26 -9.19 3.72 15.86
C MET A 26 -8.97 2.90 17.14
N GLN A 27 -7.86 2.17 17.21
CA GLN A 27 -7.49 1.36 18.38
C GLN A 27 -7.02 2.24 19.57
N GLU A 28 -6.34 1.68 20.58
CA GLU A 28 -5.96 2.41 21.80
C GLU A 28 -5.10 3.65 21.53
N THR A 29 -4.08 3.52 20.67
CA THR A 29 -3.26 4.67 20.22
C THR A 29 -3.42 4.82 18.72
N TYR A 30 -3.79 6.01 18.23
CA TYR A 30 -3.87 6.28 16.80
C TYR A 30 -3.58 7.74 16.47
N GLY A 31 -3.26 8.00 15.21
CA GLY A 31 -3.01 9.34 14.74
C GLY A 31 -2.63 9.39 13.27
N ARG A 32 -2.10 10.54 12.88
CA ARG A 32 -1.51 10.78 11.56
C ARG A 32 -0.04 11.14 11.69
N TYR A 33 0.72 10.96 10.61
CA TYR A 33 2.10 11.40 10.50
C TYR A 33 2.35 12.09 9.16
N GLU A 34 3.17 13.13 9.16
CA GLU A 34 3.47 13.90 7.95
C GLU A 34 4.51 13.19 7.09
N LEU A 35 4.36 13.30 5.77
CA LEU A 35 5.30 12.74 4.80
C LEU A 35 6.25 13.83 4.32
N SER A 36 7.55 13.53 4.35
CA SER A 36 8.55 14.41 3.75
C SER A 36 8.49 14.35 2.22
N TYR A 37 8.90 15.43 1.54
CA TYR A 37 8.97 15.50 0.08
C TYR A 37 9.81 14.41 -0.58
N GLY A 38 10.70 13.74 0.16
CA GLY A 38 11.46 12.60 -0.35
C GLY A 38 10.57 11.42 -0.79
N TYR A 39 9.36 11.32 -0.25
CA TYR A 39 8.39 10.28 -0.58
C TYR A 39 7.51 10.60 -1.81
N TYR A 40 7.67 11.78 -2.39
CA TYR A 40 6.75 12.30 -3.40
C TYR A 40 7.16 11.86 -4.81
N HIS A 41 6.17 11.66 -5.68
CA HIS A 41 6.42 11.48 -7.10
C HIS A 41 6.95 12.78 -7.71
N ALA A 42 8.04 12.69 -8.48
CA ALA A 42 8.77 13.86 -8.99
C ALA A 42 7.91 14.77 -9.89
N ASP A 43 6.97 14.20 -10.65
CA ASP A 43 6.14 14.95 -11.58
C ASP A 43 4.80 15.37 -10.96
N GLU A 44 4.21 14.52 -10.11
CA GLU A 44 2.85 14.69 -9.60
C GLU A 44 2.82 15.44 -8.26
N HIS A 45 3.97 15.58 -7.59
CA HIS A 45 4.12 16.31 -6.34
C HIS A 45 3.17 15.83 -5.24
N VAL A 46 2.91 14.52 -5.21
CA VAL A 46 2.13 13.84 -4.17
C VAL A 46 2.86 12.59 -3.66
N PRO A 47 2.57 12.12 -2.43
CA PRO A 47 3.13 10.87 -1.91
C PRO A 47 3.00 9.70 -2.87
N PHE A 48 4.04 8.87 -2.96
CA PHE A 48 4.09 7.79 -3.94
C PHE A 48 4.26 6.42 -3.27
N THR A 49 3.20 5.61 -3.35
CA THR A 49 3.04 4.29 -2.74
C THR A 49 4.28 3.40 -2.82
N PRO A 50 4.91 3.15 -4.00
CA PRO A 50 6.06 2.25 -4.04
C PRO A 50 7.30 2.76 -3.31
N ILE A 51 7.49 4.08 -3.22
CA ILE A 51 8.62 4.66 -2.47
C ILE A 51 8.37 4.47 -0.98
N ILE A 52 7.17 4.81 -0.52
CA ILE A 52 6.79 4.75 0.89
C ILE A 52 6.88 3.31 1.41
N TRP A 53 6.25 2.34 0.72
CA TRP A 53 6.30 0.96 1.16
C TRP A 53 7.70 0.34 1.06
N ALA A 54 8.51 0.73 0.07
CA ALA A 54 9.92 0.30 0.03
C ALA A 54 10.69 0.81 1.25
N SER A 55 10.50 2.07 1.65
CA SER A 55 11.07 2.61 2.88
C SER A 55 10.55 1.91 4.14
N PHE A 56 9.24 1.63 4.20
CA PHE A 56 8.63 0.91 5.31
C PHE A 56 9.26 -0.49 5.49
N VAL A 57 9.35 -1.29 4.42
CA VAL A 57 9.84 -2.66 4.54
C VAL A 57 11.36 -2.75 4.69
N THR A 58 12.13 -1.78 4.21
CA THR A 58 13.61 -1.79 4.29
C THR A 58 14.19 -0.97 5.45
N GLY A 59 13.42 -0.05 6.03
CA GLY A 59 13.91 0.91 7.02
C GLY A 59 14.88 1.94 6.42
N LEU A 60 14.97 2.00 5.09
CA LEU A 60 15.84 2.93 4.38
C LEU A 60 15.05 4.13 3.88
N PRO A 61 15.63 5.34 3.93
CA PRO A 61 15.00 6.51 3.36
C PRO A 61 14.93 6.42 1.82
N PRO A 62 14.08 7.23 1.16
CA PRO A 62 13.86 7.23 -0.28
C PRO A 62 15.12 7.14 -1.12
N GLU A 63 16.15 7.92 -0.81
CA GLU A 63 17.42 8.00 -1.52
C GLU A 63 18.27 6.71 -1.49
N LYS A 64 17.96 5.75 -0.61
CA LYS A 64 18.80 4.55 -0.40
C LYS A 64 18.22 3.23 -0.91
N HIS A 65 16.91 3.12 -1.18
CA HIS A 65 16.29 1.85 -1.58
C HIS A 65 16.08 1.67 -3.10
N ASN A 66 16.43 2.65 -3.94
CA ASN A 66 16.39 2.60 -5.42
C ASN A 66 15.01 2.44 -6.09
N VAL A 67 13.90 2.58 -5.35
CA VAL A 67 12.56 2.51 -5.95
C VAL A 67 12.10 3.89 -6.35
N ARG A 68 11.74 4.08 -7.63
CA ARG A 68 11.31 5.38 -8.21
C ARG A 68 10.09 5.27 -9.11
N SER A 69 9.59 4.06 -9.35
CA SER A 69 8.49 3.80 -10.28
C SER A 69 7.68 2.60 -9.81
N ILE A 70 6.40 2.54 -10.18
CA ILE A 70 5.54 1.37 -9.93
C ILE A 70 6.03 0.17 -10.74
N PHE A 71 6.37 0.39 -12.02
CA PHE A 71 6.71 -0.67 -12.97
C PHE A 71 8.19 -0.63 -13.37
N THR A 72 8.80 -1.81 -13.53
CA THR A 72 10.18 -2.01 -13.98
C THR A 72 10.25 -3.04 -15.11
N TYR A 73 11.19 -2.87 -16.03
CA TYR A 73 11.61 -3.91 -16.97
C TYR A 73 12.93 -4.59 -16.52
N GLY A 74 13.36 -4.32 -15.29
CA GLY A 74 14.69 -4.63 -14.76
C GLY A 74 15.69 -3.50 -15.00
N ARG A 75 16.71 -3.41 -14.13
CA ARG A 75 17.73 -2.34 -14.12
C ARG A 75 18.27 -1.97 -15.50
N PHE A 76 18.69 -2.98 -16.28
CA PHE A 76 19.29 -2.74 -17.59
C PHE A 76 18.32 -2.14 -18.60
N LEU A 77 17.11 -2.73 -18.74
CA LEU A 77 16.12 -2.24 -19.70
C LEU A 77 15.55 -0.88 -19.28
N ASP A 78 15.39 -0.62 -17.98
CA ASP A 78 14.98 0.69 -17.49
C ASP A 78 16.05 1.76 -17.74
N PHE A 79 17.32 1.44 -17.53
CA PHE A 79 18.43 2.32 -17.89
C PHE A 79 18.38 2.69 -19.38
N VAL A 80 18.33 1.68 -20.27
CA VAL A 80 18.28 1.90 -21.73
C VAL A 80 17.05 2.72 -22.13
N ARG A 81 15.88 2.41 -21.57
CA ARG A 81 14.61 3.10 -21.89
C ARG A 81 14.61 4.56 -21.48
N ASN A 82 15.37 4.91 -20.43
CA ASN A 82 15.48 6.26 -19.87
C ASN A 82 16.54 7.13 -20.55
N LEU A 83 17.36 6.59 -21.45
CA LEU A 83 18.25 7.38 -22.29
C LEU A 83 17.44 8.36 -23.16
N SER A 84 17.91 9.61 -23.25
CA SER A 84 17.19 10.74 -23.85
C SER A 84 16.75 10.47 -25.30
N PHE A 85 17.57 9.77 -26.10
CA PHE A 85 17.24 9.40 -27.47
C PHE A 85 16.18 8.29 -27.55
N VAL A 86 16.16 7.34 -26.61
CA VAL A 86 15.15 6.27 -26.55
C VAL A 86 13.81 6.80 -26.05
N LYS A 87 13.80 7.81 -25.17
CA LYS A 87 12.57 8.49 -24.70
C LYS A 87 11.73 9.06 -25.85
N ARG A 88 12.35 9.49 -26.96
CA ARG A 88 11.68 10.10 -28.12
C ARG A 88 10.91 9.12 -29.00
N PHE A 89 11.20 7.81 -28.92
CA PHE A 89 10.52 6.80 -29.74
C PHE A 89 9.13 6.45 -29.20
N ARG A 90 8.10 6.92 -29.91
CA ARG A 90 6.71 6.51 -29.66
C ARG A 90 6.50 5.04 -30.08
N GLY A 91 5.68 4.31 -29.33
CA GLY A 91 5.31 2.92 -29.67
C GLY A 91 6.27 1.83 -29.18
N LYS A 92 7.45 2.18 -28.62
CA LYS A 92 8.42 1.20 -28.06
C LYS A 92 7.80 0.23 -27.04
N ARG A 93 6.80 0.67 -26.27
CA ARG A 93 6.04 -0.20 -25.36
C ARG A 93 5.34 -1.35 -26.09
N LYS A 94 4.69 -1.07 -27.23
CA LYS A 94 4.02 -2.10 -28.04
C LYS A 94 5.05 -3.08 -28.63
N VAL A 95 6.23 -2.58 -29.02
CA VAL A 95 7.33 -3.42 -29.53
C VAL A 95 7.85 -4.36 -28.43
N LEU A 96 8.19 -3.82 -27.24
CA LEU A 96 8.63 -4.63 -26.10
C LEU A 96 7.61 -5.71 -25.75
N TRP A 97 6.32 -5.37 -25.72
CA TRP A 97 5.27 -6.33 -25.40
C TRP A 97 5.12 -7.42 -26.47
N ARG A 98 5.31 -7.10 -27.76
CA ARG A 98 5.34 -8.08 -28.85
C ARG A 98 6.54 -9.03 -28.75
N LEU A 99 7.66 -8.55 -28.21
CA LEU A 99 8.86 -9.35 -27.93
C LEU A 99 8.76 -10.16 -26.61
N GLY A 100 7.59 -10.18 -25.96
CA GLY A 100 7.38 -10.86 -24.67
C GLY A 100 7.95 -10.10 -23.47
N LEU A 101 8.58 -8.95 -23.67
CA LEU A 101 9.11 -8.10 -22.60
C LEU A 101 7.98 -7.24 -22.03
N ARG A 102 7.36 -7.74 -20.95
CA ARG A 102 6.32 -7.01 -20.22
C ARG A 102 6.90 -6.40 -18.93
N PRO A 103 6.42 -5.21 -18.53
CA PRO A 103 6.82 -4.64 -17.25
C PRO A 103 6.25 -5.50 -16.13
N ARG A 104 6.97 -5.54 -15.01
CA ARG A 104 6.48 -6.06 -13.75
C ARG A 104 6.44 -4.96 -12.71
N LEU A 105 5.67 -5.15 -11.65
CA LEU A 105 5.79 -4.30 -10.47
C LEU A 105 7.20 -4.42 -9.90
N VAL A 106 7.68 -3.31 -9.34
CA VAL A 106 8.85 -3.34 -8.47
C VAL A 106 8.56 -4.31 -7.32
N ASP A 107 9.53 -5.18 -7.03
CA ASP A 107 9.41 -6.20 -6.00
C ASP A 107 10.74 -6.37 -5.25
N LYS A 108 10.82 -7.38 -4.37
CA LYS A 108 12.00 -7.68 -3.56
C LYS A 108 13.31 -7.70 -4.36
N ARG A 109 13.29 -8.11 -5.65
CA ARG A 109 14.48 -8.20 -6.50
C ARG A 109 15.10 -6.85 -6.82
N ASP A 110 14.32 -5.78 -6.70
CA ASP A 110 14.75 -4.42 -6.98
C ASP A 110 15.15 -3.65 -5.72
N LEU A 111 14.79 -4.17 -4.55
CA LEU A 111 15.19 -3.61 -3.26
C LEU A 111 16.68 -3.86 -3.04
N ALA A 112 17.39 -2.81 -2.63
CA ALA A 112 18.85 -2.86 -2.47
C ALA A 112 19.32 -3.68 -1.25
N ARG A 113 18.43 -4.05 -0.32
CA ARG A 113 18.76 -4.54 1.02
C ARG A 113 17.71 -5.49 1.60
N VAL A 114 18.07 -6.09 2.74
CA VAL A 114 17.21 -6.90 3.61
C VAL A 114 15.95 -6.14 4.01
N THR A 115 14.83 -6.86 4.12
CA THR A 115 13.54 -6.31 4.57
C THR A 115 13.15 -6.84 5.95
N LEU A 116 12.08 -6.29 6.55
CA LEU A 116 11.45 -6.85 7.75
C LEU A 116 11.19 -8.35 7.63
N PHE A 117 10.77 -8.79 6.45
CA PHE A 117 10.48 -10.20 6.19
C PHE A 117 11.73 -11.06 6.15
N ASP A 118 12.91 -10.50 5.87
CA ASP A 118 14.18 -11.22 5.96
C ASP A 118 14.69 -11.32 7.40
N LEU A 119 14.47 -10.26 8.19
CA LEU A 119 14.93 -10.14 9.57
C LEU A 119 14.07 -10.94 10.56
N ILE A 120 12.76 -11.02 10.31
CA ILE A 120 11.80 -11.64 11.21
C ILE A 120 11.24 -12.90 10.54
N LYS A 121 11.49 -14.05 11.16
CA LYS A 121 11.04 -15.38 10.70
C LYS A 121 10.40 -16.17 11.84
N PRO A 122 9.35 -16.97 11.58
CA PRO A 122 8.58 -17.04 10.33
C PRO A 122 7.83 -15.73 10.03
N SER A 123 7.65 -15.40 8.76
CA SER A 123 6.91 -14.20 8.33
C SER A 123 6.07 -14.44 7.09
N VAL A 124 4.93 -13.74 7.04
CA VAL A 124 3.95 -13.79 5.96
C VAL A 124 3.74 -12.38 5.42
N ALA A 125 3.79 -12.26 4.09
CA ALA A 125 3.50 -11.02 3.36
C ALA A 125 2.41 -11.31 2.33
N VAL A 126 1.32 -10.56 2.35
CA VAL A 126 0.24 -10.68 1.37
C VAL A 126 0.16 -9.39 0.56
N ASP A 127 0.61 -9.50 -0.69
CA ASP A 127 0.56 -8.46 -1.73
C ASP A 127 1.21 -7.12 -1.35
N VAL A 128 2.30 -7.13 -0.59
CA VAL A 128 2.97 -5.93 -0.11
C VAL A 128 3.66 -5.20 -1.28
N PRO A 129 3.39 -3.90 -1.50
CA PRO A 129 4.02 -3.11 -2.57
C PRO A 129 5.53 -3.09 -2.44
N ALA A 130 6.23 -3.03 -3.57
CA ALA A 130 7.69 -3.12 -3.64
C ALA A 130 8.30 -4.43 -3.09
N TYR A 131 7.49 -5.41 -2.66
CA TYR A 131 7.98 -6.67 -2.10
C TYR A 131 7.45 -7.90 -2.83
N ASN A 132 6.14 -8.15 -2.81
CA ASN A 132 5.53 -9.35 -3.43
C ASN A 132 4.15 -9.10 -4.05
N GLU A 133 3.79 -7.84 -4.34
CA GLU A 133 2.54 -7.52 -5.00
C GLU A 133 2.42 -8.15 -6.40
N PRO A 134 1.28 -8.80 -6.75
CA PRO A 134 1.10 -9.42 -8.05
C PRO A 134 0.96 -8.38 -9.17
N THR A 135 1.79 -8.53 -10.20
CA THR A 135 1.80 -7.64 -11.38
C THR A 135 0.50 -7.76 -12.17
N GLU A 136 -0.01 -8.97 -12.31
CA GLU A 136 -1.18 -9.30 -13.14
C GLU A 136 -2.43 -8.58 -12.65
N VAL A 137 -2.59 -8.43 -11.33
CA VAL A 137 -3.73 -7.74 -10.73
C VAL A 137 -3.71 -6.25 -11.11
N ASN A 138 -2.56 -5.58 -10.98
CA ASN A 138 -2.44 -4.17 -11.33
C ASN A 138 -2.61 -3.92 -12.83
N LEU A 139 -2.05 -4.80 -13.67
CA LEU A 139 -2.28 -4.72 -15.13
C LEU A 139 -3.75 -4.95 -15.48
N ARG A 140 -4.43 -5.89 -14.83
CA ARG A 140 -5.84 -6.20 -15.05
C ARG A 140 -6.72 -5.02 -14.65
N LEU A 141 -6.49 -4.40 -13.50
CA LEU A 141 -7.21 -3.21 -13.05
C LEU A 141 -7.08 -2.06 -14.07
N GLY A 142 -5.86 -1.72 -14.48
CA GLY A 142 -5.61 -0.68 -15.48
C GLY A 142 -6.26 -0.99 -16.83
N GLN A 143 -6.18 -2.26 -17.29
CA GLN A 143 -6.82 -2.68 -18.53
C GLN A 143 -8.35 -2.60 -18.44
N THR A 144 -8.94 -3.03 -17.33
CA THR A 144 -10.40 -2.98 -17.12
C THR A 144 -10.90 -1.55 -17.20
N LEU A 145 -10.25 -0.59 -16.53
CA LEU A 145 -10.62 0.82 -16.61
C LEU A 145 -10.55 1.33 -18.04
N MET A 146 -9.46 1.05 -18.76
CA MET A 146 -9.26 1.53 -20.13
C MET A 146 -10.21 0.91 -21.16
N SER A 147 -10.58 -0.36 -21.00
CA SER A 147 -11.30 -1.13 -22.03
C SER A 147 -12.79 -1.35 -21.74
N LYS A 148 -13.18 -1.37 -20.47
CA LYS A 148 -14.55 -1.65 -20.02
C LYS A 148 -15.20 -0.50 -19.25
N GLY A 149 -14.42 0.53 -18.92
CA GLY A 149 -14.92 1.74 -18.26
C GLY A 149 -14.96 1.67 -16.73
N LEU A 150 -15.42 2.76 -16.12
CA LEU A 150 -15.33 2.99 -14.67
C LEU A 150 -16.18 2.03 -13.83
N GLU A 151 -17.39 1.69 -14.28
CA GLU A 151 -18.26 0.78 -13.53
C GLU A 151 -17.66 -0.62 -13.38
N GLU A 152 -17.11 -1.17 -14.47
CA GLU A 152 -16.46 -2.48 -14.42
C GLU A 152 -15.15 -2.41 -13.63
N TYR A 153 -14.43 -1.29 -13.68
CA TYR A 153 -13.27 -1.07 -12.84
C TYR A 153 -13.63 -1.14 -11.35
N VAL A 154 -14.70 -0.45 -10.93
CA VAL A 154 -15.20 -0.54 -9.54
C VAL A 154 -15.53 -1.98 -9.15
N ARG A 155 -16.24 -2.72 -10.00
CA ARG A 155 -16.56 -4.15 -9.74
C ARG A 155 -15.29 -4.99 -9.60
N GLU A 156 -14.29 -4.72 -10.42
CA GLU A 156 -13.00 -5.42 -10.38
C GLU A 156 -12.20 -5.09 -9.12
N VAL A 157 -12.22 -3.84 -8.66
CA VAL A 157 -11.60 -3.45 -7.37
C VAL A 157 -12.20 -4.23 -6.20
N TRP A 158 -13.53 -4.37 -6.16
CA TRP A 158 -14.20 -5.19 -5.14
C TRP A 158 -13.82 -6.67 -5.23
N ARG A 159 -13.72 -7.25 -6.43
CA ARG A 159 -13.24 -8.64 -6.61
C ARG A 159 -11.83 -8.82 -6.08
N VAL A 160 -10.93 -7.89 -6.38
CA VAL A 160 -9.54 -7.91 -5.88
C VAL A 160 -9.50 -7.83 -4.35
N TYR A 161 -10.34 -7.00 -3.75
CA TYR A 161 -10.47 -6.92 -2.29
C TYR A 161 -10.91 -8.27 -1.69
N GLU A 162 -11.99 -8.87 -2.20
CA GLU A 162 -12.51 -10.14 -1.68
C GLU A 162 -11.52 -11.30 -1.85
N ASP A 163 -10.86 -11.39 -3.01
CA ASP A 163 -9.83 -12.40 -3.27
C ASP A 163 -8.63 -12.25 -2.32
N ARG A 164 -8.26 -11.01 -2.00
CA ARG A 164 -7.18 -10.75 -1.04
C ARG A 164 -7.62 -11.04 0.39
N LYS A 165 -8.82 -10.62 0.80
CA LYS A 165 -9.40 -10.91 2.12
C LYS A 165 -9.39 -12.41 2.40
N ARG A 166 -9.85 -13.22 1.45
CA ARG A 166 -9.83 -14.69 1.54
C ARG A 166 -8.43 -15.24 1.80
N ARG A 167 -7.42 -14.85 1.01
CA ARG A 167 -6.03 -15.32 1.20
C ARG A 167 -5.43 -14.87 2.52
N VAL A 168 -5.76 -13.67 2.99
CA VAL A 168 -5.33 -13.20 4.32
C VAL A 168 -5.93 -14.08 5.41
N PHE A 169 -7.24 -14.35 5.35
CA PHE A 169 -7.93 -15.19 6.32
C PHE A 169 -7.42 -16.63 6.32
N GLU A 170 -7.06 -17.19 5.16
CA GLU A 170 -6.44 -18.51 5.08
C GLU A 170 -5.01 -18.50 5.66
N SER A 171 -4.25 -17.44 5.44
CA SER A 171 -2.84 -17.38 5.84
C SER A 171 -2.63 -17.02 7.31
N VAL A 172 -3.56 -16.28 7.93
CA VAL A 172 -3.42 -15.79 9.31
C VAL A 172 -3.46 -16.92 10.35
N GLU A 173 -4.11 -18.04 10.01
CA GLU A 173 -4.18 -19.26 10.84
C GLU A 173 -2.84 -20.03 10.91
N GLY A 174 -1.87 -19.69 10.06
CA GLY A 174 -0.56 -20.31 10.04
C GLY A 174 0.38 -19.85 11.16
N ASP A 175 1.62 -20.36 11.15
CA ASP A 175 2.67 -19.91 12.08
C ASP A 175 3.44 -18.71 11.51
N TRP A 176 3.50 -17.64 12.30
CA TRP A 176 4.18 -16.40 11.95
C TRP A 176 4.54 -15.59 13.20
N ARG A 177 5.64 -14.83 13.09
CA ARG A 177 6.01 -13.76 14.04
C ARG A 177 5.74 -12.37 13.48
N LEU A 178 5.84 -12.22 12.16
CA LEU A 178 5.42 -11.03 11.43
C LEU A 178 4.42 -11.41 10.35
N PHE A 179 3.27 -10.77 10.36
CA PHE A 179 2.28 -10.85 9.29
C PHE A 179 2.04 -9.45 8.74
N MET A 180 2.03 -9.28 7.42
CA MET A 180 1.65 -8.02 6.77
C MET A 180 0.69 -8.28 5.62
N ALA A 181 -0.47 -7.65 5.65
CA ALA A 181 -1.43 -7.64 4.56
C ALA A 181 -1.66 -6.23 4.05
N TYR A 182 -1.56 -6.03 2.75
CA TYR A 182 -1.80 -4.74 2.12
C TYR A 182 -3.14 -4.72 1.37
N PHE A 183 -3.98 -3.71 1.57
CA PHE A 183 -5.26 -3.52 0.89
C PHE A 183 -5.31 -2.13 0.24
N LYS A 184 -5.60 -2.07 -1.07
CA LYS A 184 -5.61 -0.82 -1.84
C LYS A 184 -6.98 -0.21 -2.13
N ILE A 185 -8.04 -0.81 -1.59
CA ILE A 185 -9.41 -0.45 -1.97
C ILE A 185 -9.77 1.00 -1.59
N ALA A 186 -9.26 1.50 -0.45
CA ALA A 186 -9.49 2.87 -0.01
C ALA A 186 -8.86 3.89 -0.95
N ASP A 187 -7.61 3.69 -1.37
CA ASP A 187 -6.96 4.49 -2.42
C ASP A 187 -7.71 4.45 -3.76
N LEU A 188 -7.89 3.24 -4.32
CA LEU A 188 -8.45 3.09 -5.66
C LEU A 188 -9.87 3.65 -5.79
N LEU A 189 -10.71 3.48 -4.75
CA LEU A 189 -12.06 4.03 -4.73
C LEU A 189 -12.11 5.45 -4.15
N GLY A 190 -11.08 5.88 -3.42
CA GLY A 190 -10.88 7.26 -2.98
C GLY A 190 -10.73 8.19 -4.18
N HIS A 191 -9.85 7.86 -5.12
CA HIS A 191 -9.71 8.59 -6.40
C HIS A 191 -11.02 8.75 -7.17
N VAL A 192 -11.93 7.76 -7.06
CA VAL A 192 -13.20 7.74 -7.79
C VAL A 192 -14.32 8.44 -7.03
N TYR A 193 -14.39 8.25 -5.71
CA TYR A 193 -15.59 8.56 -4.93
C TYR A 193 -15.47 9.80 -4.05
N ILE A 194 -14.28 10.20 -3.61
CA ILE A 194 -14.16 11.18 -2.51
C ILE A 194 -14.90 12.49 -2.79
N ALA A 195 -14.87 12.97 -4.03
CA ALA A 195 -15.54 14.20 -4.43
C ALA A 195 -16.96 14.01 -5.01
N LYS A 196 -17.34 12.79 -5.42
CA LYS A 196 -18.57 12.52 -6.21
C LYS A 196 -19.56 11.57 -5.56
N ASN A 197 -19.10 10.68 -4.68
CA ASN A 197 -19.89 9.61 -4.10
C ASN A 197 -19.40 9.27 -2.68
N LEU A 198 -19.50 10.25 -1.77
CA LEU A 198 -19.06 10.07 -0.38
C LEU A 198 -19.77 8.91 0.33
N LYS A 199 -21.02 8.60 -0.04
CA LYS A 199 -21.75 7.42 0.48
C LYS A 199 -21.08 6.11 0.06
N GLY A 200 -20.66 6.00 -1.20
CA GLY A 200 -19.91 4.86 -1.71
C GLY A 200 -18.55 4.71 -1.03
N LEU A 201 -17.82 5.82 -0.85
CA LEU A 201 -16.55 5.81 -0.12
C LEU A 201 -16.73 5.40 1.34
N ARG A 202 -17.76 5.92 2.02
CA ARG A 202 -18.09 5.56 3.39
C ARG A 202 -18.35 4.06 3.54
N ARG A 203 -19.00 3.42 2.56
CA ARG A 203 -19.17 1.96 2.54
C ARG A 203 -17.82 1.22 2.50
N VAL A 204 -16.86 1.69 1.71
CA VAL A 204 -15.51 1.10 1.66
C VAL A 204 -14.85 1.16 3.02
N TYR A 205 -14.93 2.30 3.70
CA TYR A 205 -14.32 2.51 5.01
C TYR A 205 -14.96 1.65 6.10
N PHE A 206 -16.30 1.49 6.11
CA PHE A 206 -16.95 0.56 7.03
C PHE A 206 -16.57 -0.90 6.77
N VAL A 207 -16.37 -1.29 5.50
CA VAL A 207 -15.87 -2.63 5.17
C VAL A 207 -14.43 -2.84 5.66
N LEU A 208 -13.59 -1.80 5.63
CA LEU A 208 -12.23 -1.86 6.18
C LEU A 208 -12.22 -1.88 7.72
N ASP A 209 -13.16 -1.19 8.35
CA ASP A 209 -13.36 -1.24 9.80
C ASP A 209 -13.79 -2.65 10.27
N ASP A 210 -14.76 -3.24 9.57
CA ASP A 210 -15.18 -4.63 9.81
C ASP A 210 -14.03 -5.63 9.55
N LEU A 211 -13.22 -5.41 8.50
CA LEU A 211 -12.04 -6.23 8.24
C LEU A 211 -11.05 -6.18 9.42
N ALA A 212 -10.80 -4.99 9.99
CA ALA A 212 -9.92 -4.85 11.15
C ALA A 212 -10.48 -5.57 12.38
N PHE A 213 -11.80 -5.46 12.64
CA PHE A 213 -12.48 -6.22 13.68
C PHE A 213 -12.30 -7.74 13.49
N GLU A 214 -12.58 -8.23 12.29
CA GLU A 214 -12.51 -9.63 11.94
C GLU A 214 -11.10 -10.21 12.08
N LEU A 215 -10.07 -9.47 11.68
CA LEU A 215 -8.68 -9.91 11.79
C LEU A 215 -8.19 -9.93 13.23
N LYS A 216 -8.51 -8.90 14.03
CA LYS A 216 -8.16 -8.86 15.46
C LYS A 216 -8.69 -10.07 16.23
N ARG A 217 -9.84 -10.61 15.85
CA ARG A 217 -10.44 -11.82 16.46
C ARG A 217 -9.82 -13.14 16.00
N ARG A 218 -9.06 -13.14 14.90
CA ARG A 218 -8.42 -14.33 14.33
C ARG A 218 -6.94 -14.45 14.73
N VAL A 219 -6.31 -13.37 15.14
CA VAL A 219 -4.95 -13.38 15.68
C VAL A 219 -4.96 -13.69 17.18
N PRO A 220 -3.88 -14.26 17.75
CA PRO A 220 -3.75 -14.43 19.20
C PRO A 220 -3.88 -13.11 19.97
N GLU A 221 -4.44 -13.14 21.18
CA GLU A 221 -4.70 -11.96 22.01
C GLU A 221 -3.45 -11.13 22.34
N ASP A 222 -2.27 -11.76 22.44
CA ASP A 222 -0.99 -11.11 22.69
C ASP A 222 -0.32 -10.53 21.44
N THR A 223 -1.02 -10.54 20.30
CA THR A 223 -0.53 -9.95 19.05
C THR A 223 -0.59 -8.43 19.11
N VAL A 224 0.54 -7.79 18.79
CA VAL A 224 0.56 -6.36 18.49
C VAL A 224 -0.04 -6.13 17.11
N PHE A 225 -1.11 -5.34 17.05
CA PHE A 225 -1.87 -5.07 15.83
C PHE A 225 -1.65 -3.63 15.37
N LEU A 226 -0.83 -3.47 14.33
CA LEU A 226 -0.53 -2.19 13.68
C LEU A 226 -1.39 -2.02 12.44
N ILE A 227 -2.21 -0.96 12.41
CA ILE A 227 -2.89 -0.49 11.21
C ILE A 227 -2.11 0.71 10.69
N VAL A 228 -1.77 0.74 9.41
CA VAL A 228 -0.97 1.83 8.83
C VAL A 228 -1.39 2.14 7.40
N SER A 229 -1.38 3.42 7.05
CA SER A 229 -1.56 3.93 5.70
C SER A 229 -0.34 4.71 5.28
N ASP A 230 0.12 4.51 4.05
CA ASP A 230 1.24 5.23 3.47
C ASP A 230 0.94 6.71 3.25
N HIS A 231 -0.29 7.04 2.84
CA HIS A 231 -0.84 8.39 2.71
C HIS A 231 -2.35 8.39 2.93
N GLY A 232 -3.02 9.55 2.86
CA GLY A 232 -4.47 9.67 2.86
C GLY A 232 -5.01 10.11 1.49
N MET A 233 -6.17 10.76 1.47
CA MET A 233 -6.87 11.13 0.23
C MET A 233 -7.65 12.43 0.41
N GLU A 234 -7.55 13.32 -0.56
CA GLU A 234 -8.20 14.63 -0.60
C GLU A 234 -9.01 14.83 -1.89
N PRO A 235 -10.20 15.45 -1.82
CA PRO A 235 -10.98 15.77 -3.02
C PRO A 235 -10.31 16.86 -3.84
N GLN A 236 -10.39 16.72 -5.17
CA GLN A 236 -9.86 17.67 -6.14
C GLN A 236 -11.00 18.46 -6.82
N PRO A 237 -10.73 19.69 -7.32
CA PRO A 237 -11.74 20.52 -7.98
C PRO A 237 -12.35 19.89 -9.25
N ASP A 238 -11.65 18.97 -9.91
CA ASP A 238 -12.14 18.23 -11.08
C ASP A 238 -13.09 17.06 -10.71
N GLY A 239 -13.38 16.92 -9.41
CA GLY A 239 -14.23 15.89 -8.87
C GLY A 239 -13.57 14.50 -8.82
N THR A 240 -12.24 14.44 -8.79
CA THR A 240 -11.47 13.23 -8.45
C THR A 240 -10.94 13.31 -7.02
N GLY A 241 -10.24 12.27 -6.56
CA GLY A 241 -9.40 12.31 -5.37
C GLY A 241 -7.92 12.35 -5.75
N ASN A 242 -7.08 12.90 -4.87
CA ASN A 242 -5.62 12.81 -4.96
C ASN A 242 -5.02 12.61 -3.56
N HIS A 243 -3.77 12.16 -3.47
CA HIS A 243 -3.19 11.78 -2.18
C HIS A 243 -2.97 13.00 -1.28
N SER A 244 -3.28 12.86 0.01
CA SER A 244 -2.93 13.87 1.04
C SER A 244 -1.49 13.70 1.53
N SER A 245 -0.93 14.73 2.18
CA SER A 245 0.48 14.75 2.62
C SER A 245 0.78 13.97 3.90
N HIS A 246 -0.17 13.23 4.44
CA HIS A 246 -0.03 12.51 5.70
C HIS A 246 -0.51 11.06 5.57
N GLY A 247 0.09 10.17 6.36
CA GLY A 247 -0.38 8.80 6.56
C GLY A 247 -1.16 8.64 7.87
N PHE A 248 -1.82 7.49 8.02
CA PHE A 248 -2.55 7.08 9.22
C PHE A 248 -1.78 5.99 9.96
N TYR A 249 -1.84 5.96 11.29
CA TYR A 249 -1.41 4.82 12.09
C TYR A 249 -2.33 4.54 13.26
N SER A 250 -2.41 3.28 13.67
CA SER A 250 -3.09 2.85 14.89
C SER A 250 -2.44 1.59 15.49
N LEU A 251 -2.34 1.54 16.81
CA LEU A 251 -1.79 0.47 17.63
C LEU A 251 -2.83 0.04 18.69
N ASN A 252 -2.93 -1.27 18.91
CA ASN A 252 -3.84 -1.87 19.90
C ASN A 252 -3.35 -1.83 21.36
N PHE A 253 -2.39 -0.95 21.68
CA PHE A 253 -1.90 -0.75 23.04
C PHE A 253 -1.61 0.72 23.30
N GLU A 254 -1.73 1.15 24.55
CA GLU A 254 -1.34 2.49 25.00
C GLU A 254 0.18 2.73 24.84
N THR A 255 0.56 3.81 24.17
CA THR A 255 1.96 4.21 24.04
C THR A 255 2.12 5.71 23.75
N ASP A 256 3.21 6.29 24.26
CA ASP A 256 3.64 7.64 23.90
C ASP A 256 4.41 7.70 22.57
N TRP A 257 4.73 6.54 21.98
CA TRP A 257 5.45 6.49 20.71
C TRP A 257 4.58 7.01 19.55
N LYS A 258 5.18 7.88 18.73
CA LYS A 258 4.56 8.41 17.51
C LYS A 258 5.57 8.37 16.37
N PRO A 259 5.20 7.88 15.17
CA PRO A 259 6.07 7.88 14.01
C PRO A 259 6.33 9.32 13.56
N LYS A 260 7.59 9.66 13.30
CA LYS A 260 7.98 10.94 12.68
C LYS A 260 8.30 10.78 11.20
N ASP A 261 8.63 9.55 10.80
CA ASP A 261 8.94 9.18 9.42
C ASP A 261 8.49 7.73 9.16
N VAL A 262 8.29 7.38 7.89
CA VAL A 262 7.91 6.03 7.45
C VAL A 262 8.93 4.98 7.92
N THR A 263 10.22 5.32 7.98
CA THR A 263 11.27 4.40 8.43
C THR A 263 11.22 4.09 9.92
N ASP A 264 10.48 4.86 10.73
CA ASP A 264 10.33 4.59 12.16
C ASP A 264 9.50 3.34 12.42
N PHE A 265 8.51 3.03 11.55
CA PHE A 265 7.74 1.80 11.65
C PHE A 265 8.62 0.55 11.52
N HIS A 266 9.61 0.57 10.63
CA HIS A 266 10.53 -0.54 10.46
C HIS A 266 11.25 -0.87 11.77
N LYS A 267 11.84 0.16 12.41
CA LYS A 267 12.54 0.00 13.68
C LYS A 267 11.60 -0.45 14.78
N LYS A 268 10.40 0.13 14.83
CA LYS A 268 9.41 -0.18 15.86
C LYS A 268 8.88 -1.61 15.74
N ILE A 269 8.64 -2.11 14.52
CA ILE A 269 8.23 -3.51 14.31
C ILE A 269 9.32 -4.47 14.79
N ILE A 270 10.61 -4.18 14.53
CA ILE A 270 11.72 -5.02 15.02
C ILE A 270 11.78 -5.02 16.56
N GLU A 271 11.52 -3.89 17.21
CA GLU A 271 11.48 -3.78 18.67
C GLU A 271 10.33 -4.60 19.28
N LEU A 272 9.20 -4.70 18.58
CA LEU A 272 7.95 -5.30 19.08
C LEU A 272 7.85 -6.82 18.90
N VAL A 273 8.74 -7.46 18.12
CA VAL A 273 8.70 -8.91 17.79
C VAL A 273 9.72 -9.73 18.57
#